data_AF-A0A9P6YB41-F1
#
_entry.id   AF-A0A9P6YB41-F1
#
_cell.length_a   1.000
_cell.length_b   1.000
_cell.length_c   1.000
_cell.angle_alpha   90.00
_cell.angle_beta   90.00
_cell.angle_gamma   90.00
#
_symmetry.space_group_name_H-M   'P 1'
#
loop_
_entity.id
_entity.type
_entity.pdbx_description
1 polymer ?
#
loop_
_entity_poly.entity_id
_entity_poly.type
_entity_poly.pdbx_seq_one_letter_code
_entity_poly.pdbx_strand_id
1 'polypeptide(L)'
;MSYIVCYLFNIFLIVLFLLPITLRFLFSLLKTKGNEGVSRHQTRRKACGLKTLAKSLTFVLLIFVCVVLLLLATQVTNLEEIPMTQARRVRCVALDPYKTMGVSRNATASGVKRVYKKLALLYHPDKAKGMTKEEAEECFVILTNAYEIVKSRARRNAAPPSDDLKPSSSAVLRTVLIGVGITLVVIAAHTLLKK
;
A
#
# COMPACT_ATOMS: atom_id res chain seq x y z
N MET A 1 17.92 -9.65 -0.09
CA MET A 1 19.16 -9.82 0.69
C MET A 1 18.97 -9.51 2.18
N SER A 2 18.18 -8.50 2.56
CA SER A 2 18.01 -8.10 3.97
C SER A 2 17.37 -9.17 4.88
N TYR A 3 16.41 -9.95 4.38
CA TYR A 3 15.65 -10.92 5.19
C TYR A 3 16.51 -12.08 5.74
N ILE A 4 17.44 -12.58 4.93
CA ILE A 4 18.32 -13.70 5.31
C ILE A 4 19.27 -13.25 6.42
N VAL A 5 19.79 -12.02 6.35
CA VAL A 5 20.68 -11.44 7.36
C VAL A 5 19.94 -11.22 8.68
N CYS A 6 18.72 -10.69 8.63
CA CYS A 6 17.87 -10.52 9.82
C CYS A 6 17.50 -11.86 10.48
N TYR A 7 17.25 -12.90 9.68
CA TYR A 7 16.91 -14.24 10.17
C TYR A 7 18.11 -14.91 10.85
N LEU A 8 19.30 -14.83 10.24
CA LEU A 8 20.53 -15.35 10.83
C LEU A 8 20.91 -14.62 12.13
N PHE A 9 20.70 -13.31 12.20
CA PHE A 9 20.93 -12.53 13.42
C PHE A 9 19.97 -12.92 14.56
N ASN A 10 18.69 -13.15 14.26
CA ASN A 10 17.72 -13.62 15.26
C ASN A 10 18.06 -15.03 15.77
N ILE A 11 18.45 -15.95 14.88
CA ILE A 11 18.90 -17.29 15.29
C ILE A 11 20.11 -17.17 16.22
N PHE A 12 21.07 -16.32 15.88
CA PHE A 12 22.26 -16.10 16.71
C PHE A 12 21.91 -15.61 18.12
N LEU A 13 20.98 -14.65 18.24
CA LEU A 13 20.51 -14.18 19.54
C LEU A 13 19.78 -15.28 20.33
N ILE A 14 18.92 -16.07 19.68
CA ILE A 14 18.23 -17.19 20.34
C ILE A 14 19.23 -18.22 20.88
N VAL A 15 20.25 -18.58 20.09
CA VAL A 15 21.28 -19.54 20.50
C VAL A 15 22.11 -18.98 21.66
N LEU A 16 22.49 -17.69 21.61
CA LEU A 16 23.25 -17.02 22.67
C LEU A 16 22.51 -17.06 24.02
N PHE A 17 21.18 -16.94 24.02
CA PHE A 17 20.37 -16.96 25.24
C PHE A 17 19.94 -18.37 25.67
N LEU A 18 19.67 -19.30 24.75
CA LEU A 18 19.24 -20.67 25.08
C LEU A 18 20.40 -21.57 25.52
N LEU A 19 21.61 -21.33 25.01
CA LEU A 19 22.79 -22.12 25.38
C LEU A 19 23.11 -22.04 26.89
N PRO A 20 23.20 -20.87 27.54
CA PRO A 20 23.48 -20.80 28.98
C PRO A 20 22.34 -21.35 29.83
N ILE A 21 21.08 -21.24 29.37
CA ILE A 21 19.91 -21.78 30.08
C ILE A 21 19.94 -23.30 30.07
N THR A 22 20.15 -23.90 28.90
CA THR A 22 20.24 -25.36 28.74
C THR A 22 21.46 -25.92 29.48
N LEU A 23 22.61 -25.24 29.44
CA LEU A 23 23.81 -25.63 30.19
C LEU A 23 23.61 -25.53 31.71
N ARG A 24 22.95 -24.47 32.21
CA ARG A 24 22.67 -24.31 33.65
C ARG A 24 21.68 -25.36 34.14
N PHE A 25 20.67 -25.69 33.35
CA PHE A 25 19.72 -26.76 33.65
C PHE A 25 20.40 -28.13 33.65
N LEU A 26 21.21 -28.42 32.63
CA LEU A 26 21.97 -29.67 32.52
C LEU A 26 22.96 -29.82 33.69
N PHE A 27 23.66 -28.75 34.05
CA PHE A 27 24.57 -28.74 35.20
C PHE A 27 23.83 -28.95 36.53
N SER A 28 22.60 -28.44 36.65
CA SER A 28 21.75 -28.70 37.82
C SER A 28 21.35 -30.18 37.92
N LEU A 29 21.16 -30.88 36.80
CA LEU A 29 20.87 -32.32 36.78
C LEU A 29 22.12 -33.17 37.04
N LEU A 30 23.29 -32.72 36.59
CA LEU A 30 24.55 -33.43 36.85
C LEU A 30 24.98 -33.31 38.32
N LYS A 31 24.65 -32.21 39.00
CA LYS A 31 25.04 -31.97 40.40
C LYS A 31 24.27 -32.79 41.43
N THR A 32 23.14 -33.42 41.07
CA THR A 32 22.36 -34.24 42.00
C THR A 32 22.93 -35.65 42.23
N LYS A 33 23.93 -36.09 41.47
CA LYS A 33 24.45 -37.47 41.53
C LYS A 33 25.75 -37.65 42.34
N GLY A 34 26.09 -36.72 43.23
CA GLY A 34 27.39 -36.69 43.92
C GLY A 34 27.37 -36.72 45.45
N ASN A 35 26.25 -37.04 46.11
CA ASN A 35 26.25 -37.09 47.58
C ASN A 35 25.30 -38.17 48.13
N GLU A 36 25.64 -39.44 47.90
CA GLU A 36 25.17 -40.53 48.76
C GLU A 36 26.05 -40.62 50.00
N GLY A 37 25.69 -39.80 50.99
CA GLY A 37 26.25 -39.82 52.34
C GLY A 37 25.15 -39.62 53.36
N VAL A 38 24.53 -40.74 53.77
CA VAL A 38 23.97 -41.06 55.10
C VAL A 38 23.50 -39.88 55.97
N SER A 39 22.19 -39.72 56.19
CA SER A 39 21.49 -40.30 57.36
C SER A 39 20.05 -39.76 57.54
N ARG A 40 19.18 -40.64 58.04
CA ARG A 40 17.82 -40.35 58.50
C ARG A 40 17.86 -39.39 59.68
N HIS A 41 17.22 -38.22 59.56
CA HIS A 41 16.23 -37.73 60.52
C HIS A 41 15.66 -36.39 60.05
N GLN A 42 14.36 -36.21 60.26
CA GLN A 42 13.61 -34.95 60.22
C GLN A 42 12.99 -34.52 58.88
N THR A 43 11.95 -35.27 58.52
CA THR A 43 10.91 -35.01 57.51
C THR A 43 10.04 -33.76 57.78
N ARG A 44 10.59 -32.62 58.26
CA ARG A 44 9.78 -31.43 58.59
C ARG A 44 10.24 -30.07 58.06
N ARG A 45 11.26 -29.97 57.19
CA ARG A 45 11.76 -28.65 56.70
C ARG A 45 11.78 -28.42 55.19
N LYS A 46 11.23 -29.32 54.36
CA LYS A 46 11.32 -29.21 52.89
C LYS A 46 10.23 -28.36 52.21
N ALA A 47 9.50 -27.52 52.93
CA ALA A 47 8.51 -26.61 52.34
C ALA A 47 9.10 -25.26 51.85
N CYS A 48 10.38 -24.96 52.13
CA CYS A 48 10.97 -23.65 51.82
C CYS A 48 11.76 -23.60 50.48
N GLY A 49 12.12 -24.74 49.89
CA GLY A 49 12.97 -24.79 48.68
C GLY A 49 12.21 -24.74 47.35
N LEU A 50 10.97 -25.23 47.32
CA LEU A 50 10.14 -25.25 46.11
C LEU A 50 9.77 -23.83 45.65
N LYS A 51 9.69 -22.88 46.59
CA LYS A 51 9.41 -21.46 46.30
C LYS A 51 10.57 -20.78 45.56
N THR A 52 11.82 -21.12 45.88
CA THR A 52 13.01 -20.57 45.21
C THR A 52 13.16 -21.15 43.81
N LEU A 53 12.79 -22.42 43.63
CA LEU A 53 12.82 -23.11 42.35
C LEU A 53 11.66 -22.66 41.44
N ALA A 54 10.46 -22.47 41.99
CA ALA A 54 9.33 -21.87 41.30
C ALA A 54 9.66 -20.46 40.81
N LYS A 55 10.31 -19.62 41.62
CA LYS A 55 10.79 -18.29 41.21
C LYS A 55 11.77 -18.36 40.04
N SER A 56 12.72 -19.30 40.05
CA SER A 56 13.65 -19.49 38.93
C SER A 56 12.93 -19.95 37.66
N LEU A 57 11.92 -20.81 37.79
CA LEU A 57 11.09 -21.24 36.66
C LEU A 57 10.24 -20.08 36.12
N THR A 58 9.77 -19.20 37.01
CA THR A 58 9.01 -18.00 36.63
C THR A 58 9.90 -17.03 35.84
N PHE A 59 11.16 -16.85 36.25
CA PHE A 59 12.15 -16.05 35.51
C PHE A 59 12.42 -16.63 34.11
N VAL A 60 12.55 -17.95 33.99
CA VAL A 60 12.77 -18.61 32.68
C VAL A 60 11.54 -18.48 31.78
N LEU A 61 10.33 -18.67 32.33
CA LEU A 61 9.08 -18.50 31.61
C LEU A 61 8.91 -17.04 31.15
N LEU A 62 9.27 -16.07 32.00
CA LEU A 62 9.20 -14.65 31.68
C LEU A 62 10.16 -14.27 30.54
N ILE A 63 11.39 -14.79 30.56
CA ILE A 63 12.35 -14.59 29.47
C ILE A 63 11.82 -15.22 28.17
N PHE A 64 11.29 -16.44 28.24
CA PHE A 64 10.71 -17.11 27.07
C PHE A 64 9.52 -16.34 26.50
N VAL A 65 8.61 -15.85 27.34
CA VAL A 65 7.48 -15.01 26.94
C VAL A 65 7.97 -13.70 26.32
N CYS A 66 8.98 -13.04 26.90
CA CYS A 66 9.58 -11.84 26.30
C CYS A 66 10.21 -12.11 24.93
N VAL A 67 10.92 -13.23 24.76
CA VAL A 67 11.52 -13.61 23.47
C VAL A 67 10.43 -13.91 22.43
N VAL A 68 9.37 -14.64 22.80
CA VAL A 68 8.24 -14.92 21.90
C VAL A 68 7.51 -13.63 21.53
N LEU A 69 7.30 -12.71 22.47
CA LEU A 69 6.70 -11.41 22.19
C LEU A 69 7.57 -10.55 21.27
N LEU A 70 8.90 -10.56 21.46
CA LEU A 70 9.84 -9.88 20.56
C LEU A 70 9.83 -10.49 19.16
N LEU A 71 9.81 -11.82 19.04
CA LEU A 71 9.69 -12.49 17.74
C LEU A 71 8.35 -12.18 17.06
N LEU A 72 7.23 -12.22 17.79
CA LEU A 72 5.93 -11.83 17.24
C LEU A 72 5.89 -10.35 16.84
N ALA A 73 6.51 -9.46 17.61
CA ALA A 73 6.63 -8.04 17.26
C ALA A 73 7.42 -7.84 15.95
N THR A 74 8.47 -8.63 15.70
CA THR A 74 9.17 -8.62 14.40
C THR A 74 8.31 -9.11 13.25
N GLN A 75 7.33 -10.01 13.51
CA GLN A 75 6.35 -10.41 12.50
C GLN A 75 5.30 -9.31 12.23
N VAL A 76 4.91 -8.56 13.26
CA VAL A 76 3.95 -7.44 13.13
C VAL A 76 4.54 -6.26 12.36
N THR A 77 5.85 -5.98 12.49
CA THR A 77 6.52 -4.98 11.64
C THR A 77 6.60 -5.39 10.16
N ASN A 78 6.42 -6.68 9.84
CA ASN A 78 6.27 -7.15 8.44
C ASN A 78 4.83 -6.99 7.91
N LEU A 79 3.85 -6.71 8.79
CA LEU A 79 2.45 -6.48 8.42
C LEU A 79 2.11 -5.00 8.18
N GLU A 80 3.04 -4.09 8.50
CA GLU A 80 2.96 -2.68 8.14
C GLU A 80 4.00 -2.28 7.10
N GLU A 81 4.14 -3.12 6.08
CA GLU A 81 4.05 -2.56 4.74
C GLU A 81 2.61 -2.76 4.25
N ILE A 82 1.72 -1.87 4.66
CA ILE A 82 0.96 -1.21 3.61
C ILE A 82 2.02 -0.38 2.91
N PRO A 83 2.52 -0.78 1.72
CA PRO A 83 3.33 0.13 0.95
C PRO A 83 2.46 1.36 0.65
N MET A 84 2.60 2.37 1.50
CA MET A 84 2.40 3.78 1.17
C MET A 84 3.49 4.26 0.20
N THR A 85 4.21 3.31 -0.44
CA THR A 85 4.61 3.41 -1.84
C THR A 85 3.45 2.99 -2.77
N GLN A 86 2.26 3.54 -2.53
CA GLN A 86 1.27 3.77 -3.58
C GLN A 86 1.70 4.97 -4.46
N ALA A 87 2.98 5.01 -4.84
CA ALA A 87 3.30 5.39 -6.20
C ALA A 87 2.60 4.33 -7.04
N ARG A 88 1.39 4.65 -7.51
CA ARG A 88 0.63 3.86 -8.47
C ARG A 88 1.59 3.46 -9.57
N ARG A 89 2.19 2.26 -9.49
CA ARG A 89 2.74 1.59 -10.67
C ARG A 89 1.52 1.42 -11.55
N VAL A 90 1.31 2.36 -12.46
CA VAL A 90 0.30 2.22 -13.50
C VAL A 90 0.83 1.10 -14.38
N ARG A 91 0.65 -0.15 -13.94
CA ARG A 91 0.83 -1.28 -14.83
C ARG A 91 -0.34 -1.17 -15.78
N CYS A 92 -0.06 -0.77 -17.01
CA CYS A 92 -1.08 -0.65 -18.02
C CYS A 92 -1.66 -2.04 -18.29
N VAL A 93 -2.86 -2.27 -17.77
CA VAL A 93 -3.52 -3.57 -17.79
C VAL A 93 -4.08 -3.79 -19.19
N ALA A 94 -3.53 -4.77 -19.91
CA ALA A 94 -3.92 -5.11 -21.29
C ALA A 94 -5.15 -6.04 -21.37
N LEU A 95 -5.71 -6.50 -20.24
CA LEU A 95 -6.77 -7.53 -20.23
C LEU A 95 -8.15 -7.05 -20.69
N ASP A 96 -8.52 -5.78 -20.46
CA ASP A 96 -9.86 -5.28 -20.85
C ASP A 96 -9.76 -3.80 -21.27
N PRO A 97 -10.01 -3.46 -22.55
CA PRO A 97 -9.86 -2.10 -23.06
C PRO A 97 -10.78 -1.08 -22.38
N TYR A 98 -11.92 -1.52 -21.84
CA TYR A 98 -12.83 -0.67 -21.07
C TYR A 98 -12.25 -0.34 -19.69
N LYS A 99 -11.61 -1.32 -19.04
CA LYS A 99 -10.95 -1.13 -17.74
C LYS A 99 -9.68 -0.28 -17.88
N THR A 100 -8.90 -0.48 -18.95
CA THR A 100 -7.70 0.32 -19.24
C THR A 100 -8.02 1.81 -19.34
N MET A 101 -9.13 2.17 -20.00
CA MET A 101 -9.58 3.55 -20.12
C MET A 101 -10.48 4.02 -18.98
N GLY A 102 -10.94 3.12 -18.09
CA GLY A 102 -11.87 3.46 -17.01
C GLY A 102 -13.26 3.89 -17.50
N VAL A 103 -13.71 3.36 -18.65
CA VAL A 103 -15.00 3.70 -19.27
C VAL A 103 -15.98 2.55 -19.18
N SER A 104 -17.26 2.85 -19.01
CA SER A 104 -18.33 1.84 -19.05
C SER A 104 -18.46 1.23 -20.45
N ARG A 105 -18.93 -0.03 -20.53
CA ARG A 105 -19.19 -0.72 -21.80
C ARG A 105 -20.24 -0.02 -22.67
N ASN A 106 -21.10 0.77 -22.04
CA ASN A 106 -22.16 1.55 -22.68
C ASN A 106 -21.77 3.01 -22.93
N ALA A 107 -20.49 3.37 -22.77
CA ALA A 107 -20.05 4.74 -22.98
C ALA A 107 -20.24 5.18 -24.45
N THR A 108 -20.73 6.41 -24.64
CA THR A 108 -20.87 7.03 -25.96
C THR A 108 -19.50 7.33 -26.58
N ALA A 109 -19.43 7.36 -27.92
CA ALA A 109 -18.18 7.66 -28.64
C ALA A 109 -17.55 9.02 -28.23
N SER A 110 -18.40 10.02 -27.93
CA SER A 110 -17.98 11.32 -27.43
C SER A 110 -17.35 11.25 -26.02
N GLY A 111 -17.91 10.42 -25.13
CA GLY A 111 -17.36 10.16 -23.80
C GLY A 111 -16.01 9.45 -23.85
N VAL A 112 -15.89 8.42 -24.69
CA VAL A 112 -14.63 7.67 -24.89
C VAL A 112 -13.52 8.59 -25.44
N LYS A 113 -13.84 9.45 -26.43
CA LYS A 113 -12.89 10.44 -26.98
C LYS A 113 -12.43 11.45 -25.93
N ARG A 114 -13.32 11.88 -25.03
CA ARG A 114 -12.99 12.80 -23.94
C ARG A 114 -12.02 12.18 -22.93
N VAL A 115 -12.26 10.92 -22.56
CA VAL A 115 -11.40 10.20 -21.60
C VAL A 115 -10.03 9.88 -22.20
N TYR A 116 -9.98 9.42 -23.46
CA TYR A 116 -8.73 9.19 -24.19
C TYR A 116 -7.84 10.44 -24.20
N LYS A 117 -8.38 11.62 -24.53
CA LYS A 117 -7.60 12.88 -24.52
C LYS A 117 -6.99 13.20 -23.16
N LYS A 118 -7.71 12.93 -22.06
CA LYS A 118 -7.19 13.16 -20.70
C LYS A 118 -6.06 12.19 -20.37
N LEU A 119 -6.23 10.90 -20.69
CA LEU A 119 -5.22 9.87 -20.42
C LEU A 119 -3.98 10.02 -21.30
N ALA A 120 -4.14 10.40 -22.57
CA ALA A 120 -3.03 10.63 -23.49
C ALA A 120 -2.09 11.75 -23.02
N LEU A 121 -2.62 12.78 -22.36
CA LEU A 121 -1.80 13.85 -21.77
C LEU A 121 -1.02 13.38 -20.54
N LEU A 122 -1.54 12.39 -19.81
CA LEU A 122 -0.91 11.84 -18.60
C LEU A 122 0.20 10.84 -18.93
N TYR A 123 0.02 10.02 -19.96
CA TYR A 123 0.99 9.01 -20.41
C TYR A 123 1.87 9.49 -21.58
N HIS A 124 1.88 10.79 -21.88
CA HIS A 124 2.74 11.29 -22.94
C HIS A 124 4.23 11.17 -22.53
N PRO A 125 5.12 10.60 -23.36
CA PRO A 125 6.52 10.34 -22.98
C PRO A 125 7.32 11.60 -22.61
N ASP A 126 6.85 12.77 -23.07
CA ASP A 126 7.44 14.09 -22.78
C ASP A 126 6.85 14.80 -21.55
N LYS A 127 5.62 14.44 -21.12
CA LYS A 127 4.89 15.18 -20.05
C LYS A 127 4.58 14.35 -18.82
N ALA A 128 4.84 13.04 -18.87
CA ALA A 128 4.61 12.13 -17.76
C ALA A 128 5.52 12.50 -16.58
N LYS A 129 4.93 12.84 -15.44
CA LYS A 129 5.64 13.07 -14.18
C LYS A 129 5.55 11.79 -13.35
N GLY A 130 6.71 11.19 -13.04
CA GLY A 130 6.79 10.02 -12.14
C GLY A 130 6.73 8.65 -12.82
N MET A 131 6.99 8.56 -14.13
CA MET A 131 7.13 7.31 -14.89
C MET A 131 8.43 7.37 -15.72
N THR A 132 9.04 6.25 -16.07
CA THR A 132 10.13 6.26 -17.06
C THR A 132 9.57 6.50 -18.46
N LYS A 133 10.42 6.96 -19.40
CA LYS A 133 10.01 7.21 -20.79
C LYS A 133 9.47 5.93 -21.46
N GLU A 134 10.11 4.80 -21.19
CA GLU A 134 9.74 3.47 -21.69
C GLU A 134 8.36 3.04 -21.17
N GLU A 135 8.11 3.20 -19.86
CA GLU A 135 6.82 2.87 -19.24
C GLU A 135 5.69 3.75 -19.81
N ALA A 136 5.95 5.04 -20.00
CA ALA A 136 4.98 5.96 -20.58
C ALA A 136 4.63 5.57 -22.03
N GLU A 137 5.63 5.16 -22.82
CA GLU A 137 5.45 4.70 -24.20
C GLU A 137 4.63 3.41 -24.27
N GLU A 138 4.97 2.40 -23.47
CA GLU A 138 4.19 1.14 -23.40
C GLU A 138 2.74 1.40 -23.02
N CYS A 139 2.52 2.25 -22.01
CA CYS A 139 1.20 2.65 -21.56
C CYS A 139 0.42 3.42 -22.64
N PHE A 140 1.09 4.27 -23.40
CA PHE A 140 0.50 5.02 -24.50
C PHE A 140 0.08 4.10 -25.65
N VAL A 141 0.90 3.10 -25.98
CA VAL A 141 0.58 2.07 -26.99
C VAL A 141 -0.65 1.27 -26.54
N ILE A 142 -0.67 0.79 -25.30
CA ILE A 142 -1.81 0.03 -24.75
C ILE A 142 -3.09 0.88 -24.72
N LEU A 143 -2.99 2.15 -24.32
CA LEU A 143 -4.11 3.09 -24.32
C LEU A 143 -4.68 3.32 -25.73
N THR A 144 -3.80 3.48 -26.72
CA THR A 144 -4.18 3.71 -28.11
C THR A 144 -4.88 2.48 -28.70
N ASN A 145 -4.34 1.28 -28.44
CA ASN A 145 -4.96 0.02 -28.83
C ASN A 145 -6.35 -0.15 -28.19
N ALA A 146 -6.49 0.15 -26.90
CA ALA A 146 -7.77 0.10 -26.21
C ALA A 146 -8.80 1.06 -26.81
N TYR A 147 -8.38 2.28 -27.16
CA TYR A 147 -9.23 3.29 -27.77
C TYR A 147 -9.79 2.84 -29.13
N GLU A 148 -8.96 2.30 -30.01
CA GLU A 148 -9.42 1.86 -31.34
C GLU A 148 -10.44 0.69 -31.25
N ILE A 149 -10.23 -0.25 -30.30
CA ILE A 149 -11.18 -1.34 -30.05
C ILE A 149 -12.52 -0.79 -29.55
N VAL A 150 -12.52 0.12 -28.58
CA VAL A 150 -13.77 0.66 -28.02
C VAL A 150 -14.47 1.58 -29.02
N LYS A 151 -13.72 2.41 -29.75
CA LYS A 151 -14.25 3.32 -30.77
C LYS A 151 -14.96 2.58 -31.89
N SER A 152 -14.39 1.47 -32.38
CA SER A 152 -15.04 0.64 -33.42
C SER A 152 -16.33 -0.03 -32.92
N ARG A 153 -16.41 -0.40 -31.64
CA ARG A 153 -17.63 -0.92 -31.00
C ARG A 153 -18.67 0.17 -30.77
N ALA A 154 -18.23 1.34 -30.29
CA ALA A 154 -19.09 2.49 -30.06
C ALA A 154 -19.70 3.02 -31.38
N ARG A 155 -18.93 3.03 -32.48
CA ARG A 155 -19.42 3.44 -33.80
C ARG A 155 -20.48 2.50 -34.37
N ARG A 156 -20.39 1.18 -34.10
CA ARG A 156 -21.40 0.21 -34.57
C ARG A 156 -22.74 0.37 -33.87
N ASN A 157 -22.72 0.84 -32.62
CA ASN A 157 -23.93 1.03 -31.82
C ASN A 157 -24.47 2.47 -31.89
N ALA A 158 -23.71 3.39 -32.48
CA ALA A 158 -24.09 4.79 -32.61
C ALA A 158 -24.65 5.06 -34.01
N ALA A 159 -25.80 5.72 -34.05
CA ALA A 159 -26.37 6.36 -35.23
C ALA A 159 -25.30 7.19 -36.00
N PRO A 160 -25.46 7.41 -37.32
CA PRO A 160 -24.46 8.10 -38.14
C PRO A 160 -24.00 9.41 -37.48
N PRO A 161 -22.69 9.69 -37.53
CA PRO A 161 -22.12 10.81 -36.80
C PRO A 161 -22.71 12.12 -37.32
N SER A 162 -23.46 12.83 -36.48
CA SER A 162 -23.61 14.27 -36.63
C SER A 162 -22.23 14.87 -36.35
N ASP A 163 -21.59 15.41 -37.36
CA ASP A 163 -20.32 16.11 -37.22
C ASP A 163 -20.47 17.22 -36.18
N ASP A 164 -19.94 16.96 -34.98
CA ASP A 164 -19.88 17.95 -33.91
C ASP A 164 -19.05 19.13 -34.40
N LEU A 165 -19.73 20.21 -34.81
CA LEU A 165 -19.15 21.53 -34.93
C LEU A 165 -18.37 21.80 -33.64
N LYS A 166 -17.03 21.89 -33.74
CA LYS A 166 -16.23 22.62 -32.76
C LYS A 166 -16.97 23.94 -32.51
N PRO A 167 -17.20 24.37 -31.25
CA PRO A 167 -17.68 25.72 -31.03
C PRO A 167 -16.63 26.64 -31.63
N SER A 168 -16.97 27.25 -32.77
CA SER A 168 -16.14 28.24 -33.45
C SER A 168 -15.78 29.30 -32.41
N SER A 169 -14.53 29.76 -32.39
CA SER A 169 -14.05 30.76 -31.44
C SER A 169 -14.95 32.01 -31.37
N SER A 170 -15.77 32.26 -32.39
CA SER A 170 -16.81 33.30 -32.40
C SER A 170 -17.97 33.07 -31.41
N ALA A 171 -18.34 31.83 -31.11
CA ALA A 171 -19.40 31.51 -30.15
C ALA A 171 -18.92 31.74 -28.71
N VAL A 172 -17.67 31.38 -28.40
CA VAL A 172 -17.06 31.63 -27.09
C VAL A 172 -16.93 33.14 -26.85
N LEU A 173 -16.51 33.90 -27.87
CA LEU A 173 -16.40 35.36 -27.77
C LEU A 173 -17.76 36.04 -27.54
N ARG A 174 -18.82 35.58 -28.22
CA ARG A 174 -20.18 36.11 -28.02
C ARG A 174 -20.70 35.87 -26.60
N THR A 175 -20.51 34.67 -26.06
CA THR A 175 -20.94 34.35 -24.67
C THR A 175 -20.17 35.15 -23.63
N VAL A 176 -18.85 35.36 -23.84
CA VAL A 176 -18.03 36.16 -22.92
C VAL A 176 -18.41 37.65 -22.98
N LEU A 177 -18.68 38.20 -24.17
CA LEU A 177 -19.11 39.61 -24.31
C LEU A 177 -20.44 39.87 -23.59
N ILE A 178 -21.41 38.96 -23.72
CA ILE A 178 -22.72 39.10 -23.05
C ILE A 178 -22.54 39.05 -21.53
N GLY A 179 -21.70 38.15 -21.00
CA GLY A 179 -21.42 38.05 -19.57
C GLY A 179 -20.74 39.29 -18.97
N VAL A 180 -19.75 39.86 -19.67
CA VAL A 180 -19.07 41.08 -19.22
C VAL A 180 -20.01 42.30 -19.29
N GLY A 181 -20.82 42.42 -20.34
CA GLY A 181 -21.78 43.52 -20.49
C GLY A 181 -22.83 43.55 -19.39
N ILE A 182 -23.43 42.39 -19.06
CA ILE A 182 -24.43 42.29 -17.98
C ILE A 182 -23.79 42.67 -16.63
N THR A 183 -22.56 42.23 -16.37
CA THR A 183 -21.86 42.52 -15.11
C THR A 183 -21.60 44.03 -14.96
N LEU A 184 -21.18 44.72 -16.01
CA LEU A 184 -20.97 46.17 -15.98
C LEU A 184 -22.27 46.95 -15.76
N VAL A 185 -23.38 46.53 -16.38
CA VAL A 185 -24.69 47.15 -16.19
C VAL A 185 -25.19 46.98 -14.75
N VAL A 186 -25.01 45.78 -14.16
CA VAL A 186 -25.38 45.52 -12.76
C VAL A 186 -24.55 46.37 -11.79
N ILE A 187 -23.24 46.50 -12.04
CA ILE A 187 -22.36 47.34 -11.23
C ILE A 187 -22.74 48.83 -11.35
N ALA A 188 -23.04 49.31 -12.55
CA ALA A 188 -23.48 50.68 -12.78
C ALA A 188 -24.83 50.97 -12.08
N ALA A 189 -25.81 50.08 -12.22
CA ALA A 189 -27.11 50.21 -11.56
C ALA A 189 -26.97 50.20 -10.02
N HIS A 190 -26.14 49.32 -9.47
CA HIS A 190 -25.86 49.26 -8.04
C HIS A 190 -25.17 50.54 -7.53
N THR A 191 -24.32 51.17 -8.34
CA THR A 191 -23.66 52.43 -7.99
C THR A 191 -24.63 53.61 -8.01
N LEU A 192 -25.63 53.61 -8.89
CA LEU A 192 -26.65 54.67 -8.97
C LEU A 192 -27.72 54.59 -7.87
N LEU A 193 -28.04 53.39 -7.38
CA LEU A 193 -29.00 53.20 -6.28
C LEU A 193 -28.42 53.54 -4.89
N LYS A 194 -27.10 53.72 -4.78
CA LYS A 194 -26.40 53.98 -3.51
C LYS A 194 -26.04 55.46 -3.31
N LYS A 195 -26.58 56.35 -4.13
CA LYS A 195 -26.43 57.81 -4.05
C LYS A 195 -27.77 58.45 -3.68
#